data_AF-A0A7W8L296-F1
#
_entry.id   AF-A0A7W8L296-F1
#
_cell.length_a   1.000
_cell.length_b   1.000
_cell.length_c   1.000
_cell.angle_alpha   90.00
_cell.angle_beta   90.00
_cell.angle_gamma   90.00
#
_symmetry.space_group_name_H-M   'P 1'
#
loop_
_entity.id
_entity.type
_entity.pdbx_description
1 polymer ?
#
loop_
_entity_poly.entity_id
_entity_poly.type
_entity_poly.pdbx_seq_one_letter_code
_entity_poly.pdbx_strand_id
1 'polypeptide(L)'
;MPNAIQIQVADSHLYPGCAVRIAELPEPAGAPDLAEARVEFADGSGANATYHRRAHDELELTVDRYATQKRHPVDARHWLLLAVDVTHHSWRVKRRLP
;
A
#
# COMPACT_ATOMS: atom_id res chain seq x y z
N MET A 1 3.02 19.00 7.86
CA MET A 1 2.65 18.13 6.73
C MET A 1 2.78 16.71 7.23
N PRO A 2 1.72 15.88 7.29
CA PRO A 2 1.92 14.47 7.55
C PRO A 2 2.77 13.93 6.39
N ASN A 3 3.94 13.38 6.70
CA ASN A 3 4.83 12.82 5.68
C ASN A 3 4.13 11.57 5.12
N ALA A 4 3.74 11.61 3.85
CA ALA A 4 3.18 10.44 3.20
C ALA A 4 4.22 9.30 3.24
N ILE A 5 3.82 8.11 3.68
CA ILE A 5 4.73 6.97 3.75
C ILE A 5 5.00 6.42 2.35
N GLN A 6 6.18 5.84 2.16
CA GLN A 6 6.51 5.16 0.91
C GLN A 6 6.19 3.66 0.99
N ILE A 7 5.44 3.18 0.00
CA ILE A 7 5.04 1.79 -0.15
C ILE A 7 5.66 1.27 -1.45
N GLN A 8 6.49 0.25 -1.37
CA GLN A 8 7.14 -0.37 -2.53
C GLN A 8 6.42 -1.67 -2.88
N VAL A 9 6.06 -1.83 -4.14
CA VAL A 9 5.40 -3.03 -4.66
C VAL A 9 6.36 -3.76 -5.56
N ALA A 10 6.55 -5.06 -5.30
CA ALA A 10 7.51 -5.88 -6.05
C ALA A 10 7.12 -6.13 -7.53
N ASP A 11 5.90 -5.78 -7.90
CA ASP A 11 5.31 -5.95 -9.23
C ASP A 11 4.81 -4.62 -9.80
N SER A 12 4.41 -4.62 -11.08
CA SER A 12 3.78 -3.46 -11.75
C SER A 12 2.31 -3.24 -11.38
N HIS A 13 1.71 -4.13 -10.58
CA HIS A 13 0.31 -4.08 -10.20
C HIS A 13 0.05 -4.82 -8.89
N LEU A 14 -1.02 -4.44 -8.19
CA LEU A 14 -1.47 -5.12 -6.97
C LEU A 14 -2.44 -6.26 -7.30
N TYR A 15 -2.19 -7.42 -6.70
CA TYR A 15 -3.02 -8.61 -6.78
C TYR A 15 -2.85 -9.46 -5.51
N PRO A 16 -3.80 -10.35 -5.17
CA PRO A 16 -3.66 -11.24 -4.01
C PRO A 16 -2.37 -12.07 -4.07
N GLY A 17 -1.55 -12.00 -3.03
CA GLY A 17 -0.25 -12.65 -2.94
C GLY A 17 0.94 -11.76 -3.32
N CYS A 18 0.72 -10.56 -3.85
CA CYS A 18 1.78 -9.61 -4.18
C CYS A 18 2.53 -9.14 -2.93
N ALA A 19 3.86 -9.05 -3.02
CA ALA A 19 4.73 -8.60 -1.95
C ALA A 19 4.82 -7.07 -1.94
N VAL A 20 4.65 -6.49 -0.75
CA VAL A 20 4.66 -5.06 -0.49
C VAL A 20 5.65 -4.77 0.63
N ARG A 21 6.44 -3.72 0.49
CA ARG A 21 7.39 -3.28 1.50
C ARG A 21 7.04 -1.88 1.96
N ILE A 22 7.02 -1.68 3.27
CA ILE A 22 6.75 -0.38 3.90
C ILE A 22 7.90 -0.10 4.86
N ALA A 23 8.72 0.90 4.57
CA ALA A 23 9.96 1.12 5.31
C ALA A 23 9.72 1.64 6.73
N GLU A 24 8.73 2.51 6.90
CA GLU A 24 8.36 3.08 8.19
C GLU A 24 6.85 3.24 8.23
N LEU A 25 6.19 2.45 9.08
CA LEU A 25 4.76 2.56 9.34
C LEU A 25 4.58 3.13 10.74
N PRO A 26 3.89 4.26 10.91
CA PRO A 26 3.61 4.81 12.23
C PRO A 26 2.88 3.80 13.13
N GLU A 27 3.14 3.90 14.42
CA GLU A 27 2.44 3.12 15.44
C GLU A 27 0.92 3.37 15.34
N PRO A 28 0.07 2.34 15.54
CA PRO A 28 -1.38 2.47 15.39
C PRO A 28 -1.99 3.59 16.24
N ALA A 29 -1.44 3.82 17.45
CA ALA A 29 -1.92 4.82 18.39
C ALA A 29 -1.62 6.28 17.97
N GLY A 30 -0.70 6.48 17.02
CA GLY A 30 -0.31 7.80 16.51
C GLY A 30 -0.69 8.04 15.05
N ALA A 31 -1.21 7.03 14.35
CA ALA A 31 -1.62 7.15 12.95
C ALA A 31 -3.05 7.72 12.87
N PRO A 32 -3.32 8.69 11.98
CA PRO A 32 -4.69 9.09 11.71
C PRO A 32 -5.47 7.92 11.08
N ASP A 33 -6.79 7.89 11.28
CA ASP A 33 -7.69 6.88 10.69
C ASP A 33 -7.52 6.78 9.16
N LEU A 34 -7.08 7.84 8.49
CA LEU A 34 -6.71 7.76 7.09
C LEU A 34 -5.45 8.58 6.87
N ALA A 35 -4.36 7.92 6.49
CA ALA A 35 -3.06 8.52 6.30
C ALA A 35 -2.63 8.44 4.82
N GLU A 36 -1.87 9.43 4.38
CA GLU A 36 -1.38 9.49 2.99
C GLU A 36 -0.21 8.53 2.78
N ALA A 37 -0.18 7.89 1.61
CA ALA A 37 0.92 7.05 1.15
C ALA A 37 1.21 7.30 -0.32
N ARG A 38 2.43 6.95 -0.72
CA ARG A 38 2.84 6.91 -2.11
C ARG A 38 3.31 5.51 -2.45
N VAL A 39 2.64 4.91 -3.42
CA VAL A 39 2.96 3.58 -3.93
C VAL A 39 3.95 3.73 -5.09
N GLU A 40 5.05 2.99 -5.03
CA GLU A 40 6.03 2.87 -6.09
C GLU A 40 6.05 1.41 -6.55
N PHE A 41 5.81 1.21 -7.84
CA PHE A 41 5.77 -0.11 -8.47
C PHE A 41 7.13 -0.45 -9.08
N ALA A 42 7.41 -1.74 -9.25
CA ALA A 42 8.68 -2.20 -9.82
C ALA A 42 8.92 -1.76 -11.28
N ASP A 43 7.88 -1.34 -12.00
CA ASP A 43 8.01 -0.73 -13.34
C ASP A 43 8.38 0.76 -13.30
N GLY A 44 8.59 1.34 -12.11
CA GLY A 44 8.87 2.75 -11.89
C GLY A 44 7.62 3.65 -11.96
N SER A 45 6.43 3.08 -12.12
CA SER A 45 5.19 3.85 -11.98
C SER A 45 4.90 4.14 -10.52
N GLY A 46 4.13 5.21 -10.28
CA GLY A 46 3.75 5.61 -8.94
C GLY A 46 2.28 5.98 -8.85
N ALA A 47 1.69 5.74 -7.70
CA ALA A 47 0.31 6.09 -7.40
C ALA A 47 0.21 6.78 -6.04
N ASN A 48 -0.69 7.76 -5.94
CA ASN A 48 -1.13 8.23 -4.64
C ASN A 48 -1.99 7.15 -4.00
N ALA A 49 -1.91 7.07 -2.68
CA ALA A 49 -2.70 6.14 -1.92
C ALA A 49 -3.05 6.75 -0.56
N THR A 50 -4.07 6.17 0.05
CA THR A 50 -4.32 6.32 1.48
C THR A 50 -4.26 4.95 2.14
N TYR A 51 -3.85 4.93 3.40
CA TYR A 51 -3.83 3.71 4.19
C TYR A 51 -4.53 3.91 5.52
N HIS A 52 -5.10 2.82 6.03
CA HIS A 52 -5.73 2.73 7.34
C HIS A 52 -5.28 1.44 8.03
N ARG A 53 -4.68 1.56 9.21
CA ARG A 53 -4.20 0.40 9.97
C ARG A 53 -5.33 -0.15 10.83
N ARG A 54 -5.96 -1.25 10.40
CA ARG A 54 -7.10 -1.88 11.09
C ARG A 54 -6.70 -2.62 12.35
N ALA A 55 -5.54 -3.26 12.31
CA ALA A 55 -4.98 -4.02 13.42
C ALA A 55 -3.45 -3.91 13.38
N HIS A 56 -2.80 -4.55 14.34
CA HIS A 56 -1.33 -4.57 14.38
C HIS A 56 -0.74 -5.13 13.07
N ASP A 57 -1.33 -6.22 12.57
CA ASP A 57 -0.91 -6.99 11.40
C ASP A 57 -1.81 -6.81 10.17
N GLU A 58 -2.86 -5.98 10.24
CA GLU A 58 -3.78 -5.72 9.13
C GLU A 58 -3.76 -4.24 8.71
N LEU A 59 -3.57 -4.02 7.41
CA LEU A 59 -3.50 -2.69 6.80
C LEU A 59 -4.42 -2.62 5.58
N GLU A 60 -5.27 -1.61 5.53
CA GLU A 60 -6.01 -1.27 4.32
C GLU A 60 -5.26 -0.25 3.50
N LEU A 61 -5.21 -0.48 2.20
CA LEU A 61 -4.56 0.39 1.23
C LEU A 61 -5.54 0.71 0.11
N THR A 62 -5.85 1.99 -0.02
CA THR A 62 -6.63 2.55 -1.11
C THR A 62 -5.66 3.21 -2.08
N VAL A 63 -5.53 2.65 -3.27
CA VAL A 63 -4.65 3.19 -4.32
C VAL A 63 -5.51 3.94 -5.33
N ASP A 64 -5.18 5.19 -5.59
CA ASP A 64 -5.87 6.01 -6.58
C ASP A 64 -5.62 5.49 -8.00
N ARG A 65 -6.42 5.95 -8.95
CA ARG A 65 -6.19 5.64 -10.36
C ARG A 65 -4.78 6.11 -10.76
N TYR A 66 -4.03 5.24 -11.42
CA TYR A 66 -2.71 5.55 -11.97
C TYR A 66 -2.56 4.95 -13.37
N ALA A 67 -1.46 5.32 -14.04
CA ALA A 67 -1.05 4.68 -15.28
C ALA A 67 0.28 3.96 -15.03
N THR A 68 0.36 2.70 -15.45
CA THR A 68 1.63 1.97 -15.51
C THR A 68 2.61 2.68 -16.45
N GLN A 69 3.89 2.32 -16.39
CA GLN A 69 4.89 2.91 -17.28
C GLN A 69 4.54 2.72 -18.77
N LYS A 70 3.86 1.61 -19.11
CA LYS A 70 3.34 1.32 -20.46
C LYS A 70 2.04 2.07 -20.80
N ARG A 71 1.67 3.11 -20.04
CA ARG A 71 0.44 3.91 -20.18
C ARG A 71 -0.85 3.11 -20.08
N HIS A 72 -0.84 1.94 -19.45
CA HIS A 72 -2.08 1.19 -19.20
C HIS A 72 -2.76 1.80 -17.98
N PRO A 73 -4.02 2.27 -18.10
CA PRO A 73 -4.75 2.84 -16.99
C PRO A 73 -5.14 1.73 -16.00
N VAL A 74 -4.94 2.01 -14.71
CA VAL A 74 -5.37 1.16 -13.61
C VAL A 74 -6.31 1.98 -12.76
N ASP A 75 -7.57 1.55 -12.66
CA ASP A 75 -8.57 2.21 -11.81
C ASP A 75 -8.20 2.13 -10.33
N ALA A 76 -8.78 3.07 -9.57
CA ALA A 76 -8.64 3.09 -8.12
C ALA A 76 -9.12 1.76 -7.52
N ARG A 77 -8.37 1.22 -6.55
CA ARG A 77 -8.65 -0.07 -5.92
C ARG A 77 -8.29 -0.08 -4.45
N HIS A 78 -9.08 -0.80 -3.69
CA HIS A 78 -8.88 -1.03 -2.26
C HIS A 78 -8.33 -2.44 -2.01
N TRP A 79 -7.36 -2.54 -1.12
CA TRP A 79 -6.64 -3.77 -0.82
C TRP A 79 -6.50 -3.95 0.68
N LEU A 80 -6.61 -5.21 1.11
CA LEU A 80 -6.24 -5.62 2.46
C LEU A 80 -4.87 -6.27 2.41
N LEU A 81 -3.94 -5.78 3.22
CA LEU A 81 -2.59 -6.28 3.37
C LEU A 81 -2.42 -6.91 4.75
N LEU A 82 -1.62 -7.98 4.82
CA LEU A 82 -1.20 -8.61 6.06
C LEU A 82 0.29 -8.48 6.25
N ALA A 83 0.70 -8.22 7.49
CA ALA A 83 2.10 -8.26 7.87
C ALA A 83 2.64 -9.69 7.73
N VAL A 84 3.82 -9.82 7.15
CA VAL A 84 4.52 -11.12 7.02
C VAL A 84 5.37 -11.41 8.26
N ASP A 85 5.81 -10.36 8.95
CA ASP A 85 6.67 -10.43 10.11
C ASP A 85 6.30 -9.36 11.15
N VAL A 86 6.83 -9.52 12.37
CA VAL A 86 6.60 -8.60 13.49
C VAL A 86 7.26 -7.23 13.33
N THR A 87 8.15 -7.08 12.34
CA THR A 87 8.82 -5.80 12.07
C THR A 87 7.95 -4.86 11.23
N HIS A 88 6.85 -5.37 10.66
CA HIS A 88 5.95 -4.60 9.78
C HIS A 88 6.65 -3.92 8.60
N HIS A 89 7.81 -4.44 8.18
CA HIS A 89 8.47 -3.97 6.96
C HIS A 89 7.96 -4.72 5.74
N SER A 90 7.60 -5.98 5.93
CA SER A 90 7.17 -6.90 4.86
C SER A 90 5.67 -7.14 4.98
N TRP A 91 4.95 -6.87 3.91
CA TRP A 91 3.51 -7.01 3.80
C TRP A 91 3.14 -7.84 2.59
N ARG A 92 1.95 -8.44 2.63
CA ARG A 92 1.42 -9.20 1.51
C ARG A 92 -0.02 -8.83 1.26
N VAL A 93 -0.37 -8.58 0.01
CA VAL A 93 -1.76 -8.34 -0.39
C VAL A 93 -2.56 -9.62 -0.15
N LYS A 94 -3.54 -9.57 0.74
CA LYS A 94 -4.43 -10.69 1.06
C LYS A 94 -5.54 -10.82 0.03
N ARG A 95 -6.24 -9.71 -0.22
CA ARG A 95 -7.38 -9.65 -1.14
C ARG A 95 -7.71 -8.23 -1.55
N ARG A 96 -8.47 -8.10 -2.64
CA ARG A 96 -9.15 -6.86 -3.00
C ARG A 96 -10.36 -6.67 -2.08
N LEU A 97 -10.59 -5.44 -1.64
CA LEU A 97 -11.79 -5.02 -0.93
C LEU A 97 -12.83 -4.49 -1.93
N PRO A 98 -14.13 -4.54 -1.58
CA PRO A 98 -15.18 -3.96 -2.40
C PRO A 98 -15.04 -2.45 -2.58
#